data_AF-A0A1F7I8K5-F1
#
_entry.id   AF-A0A1F7I8K5-F1
#
_cell.length_a   1.000
_cell.length_b   1.000
_cell.length_c   1.000
_cell.angle_alpha   90.00
_cell.angle_beta   90.00
_cell.angle_gamma   90.00
#
_symmetry.space_group_name_H-M   'P 1'
#
loop_
_entity.id
_entity.type
_entity.pdbx_description
1 polymer ?
#
loop_
_entity_poly.entity_id
_entity_poly.type
_entity_poly.pdbx_seq_one_letter_code
_entity_poly.pdbx_strand_id
1 'polypeptide(L)'
;MESEPVDPPELQKELAYNHRAIFRISAVCSGTGVGRYLYDLFYSGNTEFGSEALAMSLTVALLLVLAGPFFVELTVREAYNNKNKHPPK
;
A
#
# COMPACT_ATOMS: atom_id res chain seq x y z
N MET A 1 32.86 -8.61 -4.73
CA MET A 1 31.44 -8.33 -4.48
C MET A 1 31.39 -7.36 -3.33
N GLU A 2 31.24 -6.06 -3.60
CA GLU A 2 30.85 -5.12 -2.55
C GLU A 2 29.48 -5.56 -2.06
N SER A 3 29.38 -5.91 -0.78
CA SER A 3 28.08 -6.15 -0.15
C SER A 3 27.26 -4.87 -0.29
N GLU A 4 26.02 -4.98 -0.75
CA GLU A 4 25.07 -3.86 -0.70
C GLU A 4 25.16 -3.22 0.69
N PRO A 5 25.28 -1.88 0.78
CA PRO A 5 25.36 -1.22 2.07
C PRO A 5 24.12 -1.60 2.87
N VAL A 6 24.33 -2.33 3.96
CA VAL A 6 23.25 -2.79 4.84
C VAL A 6 22.55 -1.55 5.38
N ASP A 7 21.25 -1.43 5.09
CA ASP A 7 20.48 -0.25 5.50
C ASP A 7 20.57 -0.03 7.01
N PRO A 8 20.69 1.24 7.47
CA PRO A 8 20.68 1.55 8.89
C PRO A 8 19.41 1.02 9.58
N PRO A 9 19.49 0.59 10.85
CA PRO A 9 18.35 0.00 11.56
C PRO A 9 17.16 0.96 11.69
N GLU A 10 17.39 2.27 11.66
CA GLU A 10 16.32 3.29 11.67
C GLU A 10 15.54 3.30 10.36
N LEU A 11 16.25 3.30 9.22
CA LEU A 11 15.65 3.25 7.89
C LEU A 11 14.86 1.95 7.69
N GLN A 12 15.39 0.81 8.15
CA GLN A 12 14.68 -0.47 8.08
C GLN A 12 13.36 -0.44 8.87
N LYS A 13 13.33 0.22 10.04
CA LYS A 13 12.10 0.36 10.84
C LYS A 13 11.06 1.24 10.15
N GLU A 14 11.48 2.38 9.58
CA GLU A 14 10.58 3.27 8.84
C GLU A 14 10.02 2.59 7.58
N LEU A 15 10.86 1.88 6.83
CA LEU A 15 10.43 1.09 5.69
C LEU A 15 9.42 0.02 6.12
N ALA A 16 9.72 -0.78 7.15
CA ALA A 16 8.82 -1.82 7.61
C ALA A 16 7.46 -1.27 8.09
N TYR A 17 7.45 -0.11 8.75
CA TYR A 17 6.22 0.56 9.16
C TYR A 17 5.36 0.97 7.94
N ASN A 18 5.96 1.63 6.96
CA ASN A 18 5.24 2.09 5.76
C ASN A 18 4.75 0.94 4.87
N HIS A 19 5.55 -0.13 4.71
CA HIS A 19 5.11 -1.34 4.02
C HIS A 19 3.88 -1.95 4.70
N ARG A 20 3.91 -2.10 6.03
CA ARG A 20 2.75 -2.59 6.79
C ARG A 20 1.52 -1.70 6.61
N ALA A 21 1.70 -0.37 6.55
CA ALA A 21 0.61 0.55 6.30
C ALA A 21 -0.03 0.32 4.93
N ILE A 22 0.78 0.17 3.86
CA ILE A 22 0.28 -0.12 2.52
C ILE A 22 -0.50 -1.43 2.47
N PHE A 23 0.01 -2.51 3.07
CA PHE A 23 -0.71 -3.78 3.10
C PHE A 23 -2.06 -3.67 3.82
N ARG A 24 -2.13 -2.89 4.90
CA ARG A 24 -3.41 -2.63 5.60
C ARG A 24 -4.39 -1.84 4.73
N ILE A 25 -3.92 -0.81 4.04
CA ILE A 25 -4.77 -0.01 3.13
C ILE A 25 -5.29 -0.90 1.99
N SER A 26 -4.43 -1.73 1.39
CA SER A 26 -4.84 -2.69 0.36
C SER A 26 -5.91 -3.69 0.85
N ALA A 27 -5.76 -4.20 2.08
CA ALA A 27 -6.76 -5.08 2.69
C ALA A 27 -8.11 -4.36 2.90
N VAL A 28 -8.09 -3.11 3.36
CA VAL A 28 -9.31 -2.30 3.50
C VAL A 28 -9.97 -2.06 2.15
N CYS A 29 -9.21 -1.64 1.13
CA CYS A 29 -9.74 -1.44 -0.23
C CYS A 29 -10.43 -2.71 -0.75
N SER A 30 -9.75 -3.86 -0.64
CA SER A 30 -10.32 -5.15 -1.05
C SER A 30 -11.62 -5.47 -0.29
N GLY A 31 -11.60 -5.29 1.03
CA GLY A 31 -12.75 -5.56 1.90
C GLY A 31 -13.96 -4.69 1.57
N THR A 32 -13.74 -3.42 1.23
CA THR A 32 -14.83 -2.50 0.85
C THR A 32 -15.57 -2.97 -0.40
N GLY A 33 -14.85 -3.37 -1.45
CA GLY A 33 -15.52 -3.84 -2.67
C GLY A 33 -16.18 -5.21 -2.51
N VAL A 34 -15.58 -6.12 -1.74
CA VAL A 34 -16.26 -7.39 -1.37
C VAL A 34 -17.55 -7.10 -0.59
N GLY A 35 -17.49 -6.23 0.42
CA GLY A 35 -18.67 -5.84 1.18
C GLY A 35 -19.74 -5.21 0.30
N ARG A 36 -19.34 -4.36 -0.66
CA ARG A 36 -20.27 -3.75 -1.61
C ARG A 36 -20.93 -4.79 -2.53
N TYR A 37 -20.13 -5.70 -3.09
CA TYR A 37 -20.64 -6.79 -3.93
C TYR A 37 -21.66 -7.66 -3.18
N LEU A 38 -21.34 -8.06 -1.95
CA LEU A 38 -22.27 -8.85 -1.12
C LEU A 38 -23.53 -8.06 -0.79
N TYR A 39 -23.42 -6.77 -0.49
CA TYR A 39 -24.59 -5.91 -0.29
C TYR A 39 -25.49 -5.90 -1.52
N ASP A 40 -24.91 -5.72 -2.71
CA ASP A 40 -25.68 -5.66 -3.94
C ASP A 40 -26.29 -7.01 -4.31
N LEU A 41 -25.57 -8.11 -4.05
CA LEU A 41 -26.05 -9.47 -4.27
C LEU A 41 -27.25 -9.83 -3.39
N PHE A 42 -27.24 -9.43 -2.12
CA PHE A 42 -28.26 -9.86 -1.14
C PHE A 42 -29.37 -8.84 -0.90
N TYR A 43 -29.14 -7.54 -1.17
CA TYR A 43 -30.08 -6.49 -0.79
C TYR A 43 -30.53 -5.60 -1.95
N SER A 44 -29.63 -5.15 -2.83
CA SER A 44 -30.02 -4.18 -3.88
C SER A 44 -30.54 -4.84 -5.16
N GLY A 45 -30.11 -6.07 -5.45
CA GLY A 45 -30.43 -6.77 -6.69
C GLY A 45 -29.69 -6.22 -7.92
N ASN A 46 -28.88 -5.17 -7.78
CA ASN A 46 -28.05 -4.61 -8.85
C ASN A 46 -26.63 -5.19 -8.80
N THR A 47 -26.51 -6.42 -9.27
CA THR A 47 -25.23 -7.17 -9.23
C THR A 47 -24.17 -6.62 -10.20
N GLU A 48 -24.57 -5.93 -11.27
CA GLU A 48 -23.65 -5.30 -12.21
C GLU A 48 -22.80 -4.24 -11.51
N PHE A 49 -23.43 -3.29 -10.82
CA PHE A 49 -22.72 -2.26 -10.05
C PHE A 49 -21.82 -2.87 -8.96
N GLY A 50 -22.31 -3.88 -8.24
CA GLY A 50 -21.53 -4.58 -7.23
C GLY A 50 -20.29 -5.26 -7.82
N SER A 51 -20.41 -5.84 -9.01
CA SER A 51 -19.30 -6.51 -9.70
C SER A 51 -18.24 -5.53 -10.20
N GLU A 52 -18.65 -4.37 -10.72
CA GLU A 52 -17.73 -3.29 -11.10
C GLU A 52 -16.97 -2.74 -9.89
N ALA A 53 -17.68 -2.48 -8.78
CA ALA A 53 -17.08 -2.00 -7.55
C ALA A 53 -16.04 -2.99 -7.00
N LEU A 54 -16.33 -4.29 -7.05
CA LEU A 54 -15.40 -5.36 -6.66
C LEU A 54 -14.17 -5.41 -7.57
N ALA A 55 -14.37 -5.35 -8.89
CA ALA A 55 -13.28 -5.37 -9.86
C ALA A 55 -12.35 -4.17 -9.67
N MET A 56 -12.91 -2.97 -9.50
CA MET A 56 -12.13 -1.76 -9.21
C MET A 56 -11.38 -1.87 -7.88
N SER A 57 -12.05 -2.30 -6.81
CA SER A 57 -11.43 -2.37 -5.50
C SER A 57 -10.25 -3.35 -5.46
N LEU A 58 -10.41 -4.52 -6.09
CA LEU A 58 -9.35 -5.53 -6.19
C LEU A 58 -8.20 -5.04 -7.06
N THR A 59 -8.51 -4.34 -8.16
CA THR A 59 -7.48 -3.75 -9.02
C THR A 59 -6.64 -2.72 -8.25
N VAL A 60 -7.28 -1.81 -7.53
CA VAL A 60 -6.58 -0.81 -6.70
C VAL A 60 -5.76 -1.50 -5.60
N ALA A 61 -6.33 -2.48 -4.91
CA ALA A 61 -5.63 -3.22 -3.88
C ALA A 61 -4.41 -3.98 -4.42
N LEU A 62 -4.51 -4.56 -5.62
CA LEU A 62 -3.41 -5.23 -6.29
C LEU A 62 -2.31 -4.25 -6.69
N LEU A 63 -2.66 -3.08 -7.22
CA LEU A 63 -1.70 -2.02 -7.54
C LEU A 63 -0.97 -1.54 -6.28
N LEU A 64 -1.66 -1.41 -5.15
CA LEU A 64 -1.03 -1.07 -3.87
C LEU A 64 -0.06 -2.16 -3.40
N VAL A 65 -0.36 -3.44 -3.61
CA VAL A 65 0.53 -4.55 -3.23
C VAL A 65 1.76 -4.63 -4.14
N LEU A 66 1.58 -4.45 -5.45
CA LEU A 66 2.65 -4.61 -6.43
C LEU A 66 3.54 -3.37 -6.54
N ALA A 67 2.95 -2.19 -6.62
CA ALA A 67 3.68 -0.94 -6.84
C ALA A 67 3.96 -0.19 -5.53
N GLY A 68 3.10 -0.34 -4.53
CA GLY A 68 3.22 0.39 -3.26
C GLY A 68 4.57 0.21 -2.56
N PRO A 69 5.10 -1.01 -2.38
CA PRO A 69 6.42 -1.24 -1.78
C PRO A 69 7.53 -0.45 -2.47
N PHE A 70 7.54 -0.44 -3.81
CA PHE A 70 8.55 0.27 -4.60
C PHE A 70 8.50 1.78 -4.38
N PHE A 71 7.30 2.38 -4.39
CA PHE A 71 7.15 3.81 -4.12
C PHE A 71 7.48 4.18 -2.66
N VAL A 72 7.11 3.32 -1.70
CA VAL A 72 7.50 3.49 -0.29
C VAL A 72 9.01 3.48 -0.17
N GLU A 73 9.68 2.55 -0.82
CA GLU A 73 11.13 2.46 -0.76
C GLU A 73 11.82 3.70 -1.32
N LEU A 74 11.42 4.17 -2.51
CA LEU A 74 11.94 5.39 -3.10
C LEU A 74 11.74 6.61 -2.19
N THR A 75 10.51 6.83 -1.74
CA THR A 75 10.13 8.02 -0.98
C THR A 75 10.75 8.05 0.42
N VAL A 76 10.75 6.93 1.13
CA VAL A 76 11.33 6.83 2.48
C VAL A 76 12.84 6.95 2.43
N ARG A 77 13.52 6.29 1.48
CA ARG A 77 14.97 6.43 1.30
C ARG A 77 15.37 7.87 0.95
N GLU A 78 14.63 8.52 0.06
CA GLU A 78 14.87 9.92 -0.29
C GLU A 78 14.69 10.86 0.92
N ALA A 79 13.60 10.70 1.67
CA ALA A 79 13.33 11.46 2.88
C ALA A 79 14.43 11.28 3.94
N TYR A 80 14.85 10.03 4.17
CA TYR A 80 15.92 9.69 5.10
C TYR A 80 17.26 10.34 4.69
N ASN A 81 17.61 10.25 3.40
CA ASN A 81 18.83 10.86 2.87
C ASN A 81 18.81 12.39 2.99
N ASN A 82 17.67 13.03 2.74
CA ASN A 82 17.52 14.48 2.87
C ASN A 82 17.65 14.93 4.33
N LYS A 83 17.05 14.20 5.28
CA LYS A 83 17.17 14.48 6.72
C LYS A 83 18.61 14.40 7.22
N ASN A 84 19.39 13.45 6.70
CA ASN A 84 20.79 13.29 7.07
C ASN A 84 21.73 14.31 6.40
N LYS A 85 21.39 14.76 5.18
CA LYS A 85 22.14 15.83 4.49
C LYS A 85 21.87 17.22 5.07
N HIS A 86 20.66 17.44 5.58
CA HIS A 86 20.21 18.71 6.14
C HIS A 86 19.60 18.50 7.53
N PRO A 87 20.43 18.24 8.56
CA PRO A 87 19.91 18.07 9.91
C PRO A 87 19.22 19.37 10.36
N PRO A 88 18.04 19.27 11.00
CA PRO A 88 17.38 20.44 11.57
C PRO A 88 18.31 21.09 12.60
N LYS A 89 18.49 22.40 12.49
CA LYS A 89 19.27 23.23 13.43
C LYS A 89 18.62 23.29 14.81
#